data_AF-A0A6G2PVD4-F1
#
_entry.id   AF-A0A6G2PVD4-F1
#
_cell.length_a   1.000
_cell.length_b   1.000
_cell.length_c   1.000
_cell.angle_alpha   90.00
_cell.angle_beta   90.00
_cell.angle_gamma   90.00
#
_symmetry.space_group_name_H-M   'P 1'
#
loop_
_entity.id
_entity.type
_entity.pdbx_description
1 polymer ?
#
loop_
_entity_poly.entity_id
_entity_poly.type
_entity_poly.pdbx_seq_one_letter_code
_entity_poly.pdbx_strand_id
1 'polypeptide(L)'
;MTSATTMTTALDPVRRDRLMSLAREASFEAGTRLFEEGRRADRFWIVRTGTIALDLRVPGRRPAVIETLGYGELIGWSWHFPPH
;
A
#
# COMPACT_ATOMS: atom_id res chain seq x y z
N MET A 1 4.40 -11.46 -12.96
CA MET A 1 3.44 -11.05 -11.92
C MET A 1 4.23 -10.82 -10.66
N THR A 2 4.46 -9.56 -10.29
CA THR A 2 5.12 -9.25 -9.02
C THR A 2 4.06 -9.45 -7.94
N SER A 3 4.27 -10.36 -6.99
CA SER A 3 3.30 -10.54 -5.90
C SER A 3 3.46 -9.40 -4.91
N ALA A 4 2.33 -8.79 -4.54
CA ALA A 4 2.28 -7.88 -3.42
C ALA A 4 2.81 -8.52 -2.13
N THR A 5 3.52 -7.72 -1.34
CA THR A 5 4.06 -8.18 -0.07
C THR A 5 2.94 -8.28 0.95
N THR A 6 2.60 -9.51 1.34
CA THR A 6 1.67 -9.74 2.45
C THR A 6 2.40 -9.58 3.78
N MET A 7 1.84 -8.80 4.69
CA MET A 7 2.40 -8.58 6.02
C MET A 7 2.56 -9.89 6.80
N THR A 8 1.65 -10.85 6.59
CA THR A 8 1.67 -12.12 7.33
C THR A 8 2.83 -13.02 6.94
N THR A 9 3.31 -12.93 5.70
CA THR A 9 4.47 -13.68 5.21
C THR A 9 5.78 -12.93 5.46
N ALA A 10 5.75 -11.60 5.49
CA ALA A 10 6.93 -10.77 5.71
C ALA A 10 7.37 -10.69 7.19
N LEU A 11 6.45 -10.83 8.14
CA LEU A 11 6.71 -10.64 9.57
C LEU A 11 6.16 -11.79 10.42
N ASP A 12 6.97 -12.27 11.36
CA ASP A 12 6.52 -13.15 12.43
C ASP A 12 5.46 -12.47 13.32
N PRO A 13 4.66 -13.24 14.08
CA PRO A 13 3.55 -12.68 14.86
C PRO A 13 3.97 -11.56 15.83
N VAL A 14 5.12 -11.68 16.50
CA VAL A 14 5.56 -10.68 17.48
C VAL A 14 5.91 -9.37 16.79
N ARG A 15 6.61 -9.43 15.65
CA ARG A 15 6.92 -8.23 14.85
C ARG A 15 5.68 -7.62 14.23
N ARG A 16 4.71 -8.44 13.82
CA ARG A 16 3.41 -7.99 13.30
C ARG A 16 2.62 -7.22 14.35
N ASP A 17 2.52 -7.75 15.56
CA ASP A 17 1.79 -7.10 16.65
C ASP A 17 2.46 -5.78 17.03
N ARG A 18 3.79 -5.73 17.04
CA ARG A 18 4.55 -4.50 17.26
C ARG A 18 4.38 -3.48 16.13
N LEU A 19 4.29 -3.92 14.88
CA LEU A 19 3.98 -3.02 13.77
C LEU A 19 2.56 -2.46 13.91
N MET A 20 1.60 -3.33 14.23
CA MET A 20 0.20 -2.95 14.41
C MET A 20 -0.02 -1.99 15.59
N SER A 21 0.76 -2.09 16.66
CA SER A 21 0.67 -1.15 17.79
C SER A 21 1.16 0.26 17.46
N LEU A 22 1.95 0.42 16.39
CA LEU A 22 2.39 1.72 15.87
C LEU A 22 1.47 2.26 14.77
N ALA A 23 0.62 1.42 14.19
CA ALA A 23 -0.27 1.79 13.11
C ALA A 23 -1.44 2.65 13.63
N ARG A 24 -1.93 3.55 12.78
CA ARG A 24 -3.14 4.32 13.03
C ARG A 24 -4.23 3.90 12.05
N GLU A 25 -5.39 3.55 12.59
CA GLU A 25 -6.54 3.20 11.78
C GLU A 25 -7.03 4.42 10.98
N ALA A 26 -7.34 4.20 9.70
CA ALA A 26 -7.89 5.20 8.80
C ALA A 26 -8.89 4.51 7.87
N SER A 27 -10.04 5.15 7.65
CA SER A 27 -11.09 4.70 6.75
C SER A 27 -11.27 5.72 5.63
N PHE A 28 -11.57 5.22 4.43
CA PHE A 28 -11.73 6.03 3.23
C PHE A 28 -12.94 5.55 2.44
N GLU A 29 -13.64 6.48 1.81
CA GLU A 29 -14.71 6.17 0.88
C GLU A 29 -14.14 5.54 -0.41
N ALA A 30 -14.95 4.72 -1.08
CA ALA A 30 -14.56 4.12 -2.35
C ALA A 30 -14.18 5.20 -3.39
N GLY A 31 -13.09 4.98 -4.10
CA GLY A 31 -12.55 5.94 -5.07
C GLY A 31 -11.64 7.02 -4.48
N THR A 32 -11.42 7.05 -3.16
CA THR A 32 -10.46 7.97 -2.55
C THR A 32 -9.04 7.70 -3.02
N ARG A 33 -8.34 8.73 -3.48
CA ARG A 33 -6.91 8.65 -3.81
C ARG A 33 -6.07 8.72 -2.54
N LEU A 34 -5.33 7.66 -2.22
CA LEU A 34 -4.51 7.59 -1.00
C LEU A 34 -3.16 8.30 -1.15
N PHE A 35 -2.52 8.17 -2.31
CA PHE A 35 -1.25 8.82 -2.66
C PHE A 35 -1.09 8.90 -4.18
N GLU A 36 -0.14 9.69 -4.64
CA GLU A 36 0.21 9.81 -6.06
C GLU A 36 1.71 9.66 -6.25
N GLU A 37 2.10 9.12 -7.41
CA GLU A 37 3.50 9.08 -7.83
C GLU A 37 4.14 10.47 -7.83
N GLY A 38 5.40 10.56 -7.40
CA GLY A 38 6.15 11.81 -7.34
C GLY A 38 5.75 12.76 -6.21
N ARG A 39 4.76 12.40 -5.38
CA ARG A 39 4.43 13.15 -4.16
C ARG A 39 5.24 12.65 -2.97
N ARG A 40 5.32 13.47 -1.92
CA ARG A 40 5.99 13.11 -0.67
C ARG A 40 5.40 11.83 -0.11
N ALA A 41 6.25 10.81 0.06
CA ALA A 41 5.92 9.59 0.74
C ALA A 41 6.35 9.69 2.21
N ASP A 42 5.38 9.73 3.12
CA ASP A 42 5.61 9.87 4.57
C ASP A 42 4.99 8.74 5.40
N ARG A 43 4.29 7.81 4.74
CA ARG A 43 3.59 6.68 5.36
C ARG A 43 3.42 5.54 4.36
N PHE A 44 3.10 4.36 4.87
CA PHE A 44 2.65 3.21 4.10
C PHE A 44 1.36 2.66 4.70
N TRP A 45 0.71 1.75 3.99
CA TRP A 45 -0.62 1.27 4.32
C TRP A 45 -0.66 -0.24 4.45
N ILE A 46 -1.56 -0.73 5.30
CA ILE A 46 -1.91 -2.14 5.43
C ILE A 46 -3.42 -2.23 5.21
N VAL A 47 -3.84 -3.07 4.25
CA VAL A 47 -5.28 -3.24 3.99
C VAL A 47 -5.90 -4.10 5.08
N ARG A 48 -6.78 -3.50 5.88
CA ARG A 48 -7.57 -4.22 6.89
C ARG A 48 -8.91 -4.71 6.35
N THR A 49 -9.53 -3.95 5.45
CA THR A 49 -10.83 -4.27 4.86
C THR A 49 -10.97 -3.56 3.52
N GLY A 50 -11.65 -4.19 2.57
CA GLY A 50 -11.81 -3.67 1.21
C GLY A 50 -10.63 -3.99 0.29
N THR A 51 -10.52 -3.23 -0.79
CA THR A 51 -9.46 -3.36 -1.80
C THR A 51 -8.91 -2.00 -2.20
N ILE A 52 -7.63 -1.97 -2.58
CA ILE A 52 -6.95 -0.79 -3.11
C ILE A 52 -6.47 -1.10 -4.51
N ALA A 53 -6.89 -0.30 -5.49
CA ALA A 53 -6.32 -0.35 -6.84
C ALA A 53 -5.02 0.48 -6.87
N LEU A 54 -3.92 -0.16 -7.27
CA LEU A 54 -2.69 0.52 -7.63
C LEU A 54 -2.71 0.77 -9.14
N ASP A 55 -2.57 2.03 -9.54
CA ASP A 55 -2.54 2.44 -10.94
C ASP A 55 -1.27 3.22 -11.28
N LEU A 56 -0.99 3.31 -12.57
CA LEU A 56 0.06 4.15 -13.13
C LEU A 56 -0.54 5.20 -14.06
N ARG A 57 -0.05 6.43 -13.95
CA ARG A 57 -0.44 7.52 -14.84
C ARG A 57 0.45 7.50 -16.08
N VAL A 58 -0.15 7.14 -17.21
CA VAL A 58 0.52 7.19 -18.52
C VAL A 58 0.08 8.46 -19.25
N PRO A 59 1.00 9.36 -19.66
CA PRO A 59 0.64 10.56 -20.41
C PRO A 59 -0.23 10.25 -21.64
N GLY A 60 -1.32 11.00 -21.81
CA GLY A 60 -2.27 10.81 -22.90
C GLY A 60 -3.21 9.60 -22.75
N ARG A 61 -3.19 8.89 -21.62
CA ARG A 61 -4.09 7.75 -21.34
C ARG A 61 -4.79 7.91 -19.99
N ARG A 62 -5.90 7.18 -19.82
CA ARG A 62 -6.50 7.00 -18.50
C ARG A 62 -5.55 6.17 -17.61
N PRO A 63 -5.51 6.41 -16.29
CA PRO A 63 -4.72 5.59 -15.38
C PRO A 63 -5.04 4.11 -15.58
N ALA A 64 -4.00 3.29 -15.70
CA ALA A 64 -4.13 1.86 -15.87
C ALA A 64 -3.89 1.17 -14.52
N VAL A 65 -4.88 0.41 -14.04
CA VAL A 65 -4.72 -0.42 -12.84
C VAL A 65 -3.72 -1.52 -13.15
N ILE A 66 -2.65 -1.56 -12.38
CA ILE A 66 -1.58 -2.57 -12.51
C ILE A 66 -1.72 -3.69 -11.48
N GLU A 67 -2.36 -3.41 -10.35
CA GLU A 67 -2.54 -4.36 -9.26
C GLU A 67 -3.75 -3.99 -8.40
N THR A 68 -4.40 -4.98 -7.80
CA THR A 68 -5.45 -4.77 -6.80
C THR A 68 -5.06 -5.47 -5.51
N LEU A 69 -4.96 -4.69 -4.45
CA LEU A 69 -4.39 -5.08 -3.17
C LEU A 69 -5.51 -5.32 -2.16
N GLY A 70 -5.47 -6.46 -1.49
CA GLY A 70 -6.47 -6.95 -0.55
C GLY A 70 -5.92 -7.13 0.86
N TYR A 71 -6.70 -7.84 1.69
CA TYR A 71 -6.43 -8.00 3.12
C TYR A 71 -4.98 -8.42 3.44
N GLY A 72 -4.35 -7.68 4.35
CA GLY A 72 -3.02 -7.95 4.86
C GLY A 72 -1.88 -7.54 3.92
N GLU A 73 -2.16 -6.98 2.74
CA GLU A 73 -1.14 -6.51 1.82
C GLU A 73 -0.62 -5.11 2.21
N LEU A 74 0.68 -4.92 1.99
CA LEU A 74 1.42 -3.70 2.30
C LEU A 74 1.57 -2.84 1.04
N ILE A 75 1.24 -1.55 1.14
CA ILE A 75 1.25 -0.61 0.01
C ILE A 75 2.09 0.60 0.33
N GLY A 76 2.91 1.01 -0.62
CA GLY A 76 3.70 2.24 -0.52
C GLY A 76 4.73 2.16 0.60
N TRP A 77 5.32 0.99 0.86
CA TRP A 77 6.41 0.82 1.82
C TRP A 77 7.80 0.92 1.15
N SER A 78 7.85 0.81 -0.19
CA SER A 78 9.09 0.79 -0.97
C SER A 78 9.91 2.07 -0.84
N TRP A 79 9.29 3.24 -0.58
CA TRP A 79 10.02 4.50 -0.34
C TRP A 79 10.89 4.46 0.91
N HIS A 80 10.59 3.59 1.87
CA HIS A 80 11.36 3.46 3.10
C HIS A 80 12.74 2.84 2.85
N PHE A 81 12.90 2.20 1.69
CA PHE A 81 14.14 1.59 1.25
C PHE A 81 14.71 2.45 0.11
N PRO A 82 16.02 2.74 0.09
CA PRO A 82 16.66 3.40 -1.04
C PRO A 82 16.36 2.62 -2.32
N PRO A 83 15.94 3.33 -3.38
CA PRO A 83 16.87 3.57 -4.46
C PRO A 83 16.75 5.05 -4.81
N HIS A 84 17.70 5.87 -4.38
CA HIS A 84 17.69 7.27 -4.83
C HIS A 84 17.94 7.31 -6.33
#